data_AF-A0A356WBE4-F1
#
_entry.id   AF-A0A356WBE4-F1
#
_cell.length_a   1.000
_cell.length_b   1.000
_cell.length_c   1.000
_cell.angle_alpha   90.00
_cell.angle_beta   90.00
_cell.angle_gamma   90.00
#
_symmetry.space_group_name_H-M   'P 1'
#
loop_
_entity.id
_entity.type
_entity.pdbx_description
1 polymer ?
#
loop_
_entity_poly.entity_id
_entity_poly.type
_entity_poly.pdbx_seq_one_letter_code
_entity_poly.pdbx_strand_id
1 'polypeptide(L)'
;MIPKANAVTNGGALIMGGARRDWRISDLLSGLLHIKWGVTGKIHPVRTEIRRRTSRRPALSDHCVCSSSPRMMIRIYLFLMAASFLAFGIWSLLDPTGMAASLGVTIGGENGVYEARGIYGGVSLGAGLLALSGLIRPRMVRPALWFITTYMGGYMFARIAGLIAGDVPSSRFLTFVGFEMGCLVIAIVLLTAYRPK
;
A
#
# COMPACT_ATOMS: atom_id res chain seq x y z
N MET A 1 30.24 -49.27 37.03
CA MET A 1 31.52 -48.54 36.88
C MET A 1 31.18 -47.05 36.90
N ILE A 2 31.53 -46.35 37.98
CA ILE A 2 31.50 -44.88 38.10
C ILE A 2 32.95 -44.46 38.44
N PRO A 3 33.48 -43.41 37.82
CA PRO A 3 33.71 -42.10 38.47
C PRO A 3 33.05 -40.98 37.63
N LYS A 4 32.46 -39.87 38.07
CA LYS A 4 32.64 -38.90 39.18
C LYS A 4 34.03 -38.28 39.32
N ALA A 5 34.18 -37.04 38.85
CA ALA A 5 34.93 -35.94 39.48
C ALA A 5 34.49 -34.60 38.82
N ASN A 6 33.80 -33.67 39.50
CA ASN A 6 34.27 -32.66 40.51
C ASN A 6 34.92 -31.44 39.79
N ALA A 7 34.77 -30.16 40.14
CA ALA A 7 34.10 -29.39 41.19
C ALA A 7 34.08 -27.90 40.73
N VAL A 8 33.04 -27.11 41.01
CA VAL A 8 32.97 -26.00 42.01
C VAL A 8 34.08 -24.94 41.91
N THR A 9 33.69 -23.68 41.65
CA THR A 9 33.94 -22.43 42.45
C THR A 9 33.48 -21.21 41.63
N ASN A 10 32.38 -20.56 42.01
CA ASN A 10 32.27 -19.38 42.90
C ASN A 10 32.62 -18.02 42.25
N GLY A 11 31.66 -17.09 42.37
CA GLY A 11 31.95 -15.69 42.65
C GLY A 11 31.92 -14.74 41.45
N GLY A 12 30.79 -14.04 41.26
CA GLY A 12 30.74 -12.92 40.34
C GLY A 12 29.34 -12.38 40.08
N ALA A 13 28.61 -12.02 41.13
CA ALA A 13 27.49 -11.11 40.98
C ALA A 13 28.03 -9.74 40.52
N LEU A 14 27.75 -9.36 39.28
CA LEU A 14 27.78 -7.97 38.84
C LEU A 14 26.40 -7.59 38.29
N ILE A 15 25.69 -6.86 39.13
CA ILE A 15 24.54 -6.02 38.80
C ILE A 15 24.96 -5.03 37.71
N MET A 16 24.23 -5.00 36.60
CA MET A 16 23.97 -3.85 35.69
C MET A 16 23.06 -4.44 34.59
N GLY A 17 21.75 -4.19 34.57
CA GLY A 17 21.19 -2.87 34.32
C GLY A 17 21.22 -2.57 32.83
N GLY A 18 20.10 -2.76 32.12
CA GLY A 18 19.82 -1.96 30.92
C GLY A 18 19.56 -2.68 29.60
N ALA A 19 18.35 -2.43 29.10
CA ALA A 19 17.98 -2.22 27.69
C ALA A 19 17.80 -3.44 26.78
N ARG A 20 16.52 -3.85 26.64
CA ARG A 20 15.95 -4.33 25.37
C ARG A 20 16.40 -3.38 24.25
N ARG A 21 17.07 -3.91 23.23
CA ARG A 21 17.39 -3.14 22.02
C ARG A 21 16.22 -3.22 21.06
N ASP A 22 15.31 -2.26 21.21
CA ASP A 22 14.25 -2.00 20.25
C ASP A 22 14.89 -1.34 19.01
N TRP A 23 15.00 -2.07 17.91
CA TRP A 23 15.43 -1.50 16.63
C TRP A 23 14.31 -0.60 16.09
N ARG A 24 14.36 0.69 16.42
CA ARG A 24 13.47 1.71 15.86
C ARG A 24 13.99 2.18 14.51
N ILE A 25 13.11 2.09 13.51
CA ILE A 25 13.27 2.57 12.12
C ILE A 25 13.64 4.07 12.03
N SER A 26 13.56 4.83 13.13
CA SER A 26 13.97 6.24 13.20
C SER A 26 15.48 6.49 13.09
N ASP A 27 16.30 5.47 13.38
CA ASP A 27 17.76 5.65 13.48
C ASP A 27 18.46 5.50 12.12
N LEU A 28 17.77 4.89 11.13
CA LEU A 28 18.20 4.81 9.73
C LEU A 28 17.87 6.08 8.92
N LEU A 29 16.96 6.92 9.40
CA LEU A 29 16.53 8.16 8.72
C LEU A 29 17.27 9.42 9.21
N SER A 30 17.97 9.33 10.35
CA SER A 30 18.73 10.45 10.92
C SER A 30 20.11 10.65 10.29
N GLY A 31 20.61 9.66 9.52
CA GLY A 31 21.88 9.74 8.81
C GLY A 31 21.85 10.49 7.47
N LEU A 32 20.66 10.78 6.90
CA LEU A 32 20.52 11.31 5.54
C LEU A 32 20.11 12.80 5.43
N LEU A 33 19.97 13.52 6.56
CA LEU A 33 19.49 14.91 6.56
C LEU A 33 20.38 15.90 7.33
N HIS A 34 21.68 15.59 7.48
CA HIS A 34 22.68 16.58 7.85
C HIS A 34 23.03 17.50 6.67
N ILE A 35 22.09 18.38 6.30
CA ILE A 35 22.40 19.63 5.56
C ILE A 35 22.30 20.77 6.56
N LYS A 36 23.48 21.17 7.00
CA LYS A 36 23.76 22.21 8.00
C LYS A 36 23.85 23.55 7.27
N TRP A 37 22.90 24.45 7.47
CA TRP A 37 23.15 25.89 7.37
C TRP A 37 22.36 26.60 8.47
N GLY A 38 23.11 27.09 9.45
CA GLY A 38 22.60 27.97 10.49
C GLY A 38 22.52 29.40 9.96
N VAL A 39 21.42 30.08 10.30
CA VAL A 39 21.42 31.52 10.51
C VAL A 39 20.61 31.77 11.78
N THR A 40 21.32 32.17 12.82
CA THR A 40 20.77 32.65 14.08
C THR A 40 20.26 34.08 13.85
N GLY A 41 18.94 34.27 13.89
CA GLY A 41 18.32 35.59 13.81
C GLY A 41 17.10 35.66 14.73
N LYS A 42 17.32 36.13 15.97
CA LYS A 42 16.22 36.57 16.85
C LYS A 42 15.65 37.86 16.28
N ILE A 43 14.36 37.87 15.95
CA ILE A 43 13.59 39.10 15.72
C ILE A 43 12.27 38.97 16.47
N HIS A 44 11.97 39.97 17.31
CA HIS A 44 10.81 40.07 18.18
C HIS A 44 9.50 40.26 17.38
N PRO A 45 8.33 39.92 17.99
CA PRO A 45 7.06 39.84 17.28
C PRO A 45 6.46 41.23 17.02
N VAL A 46 6.19 41.55 15.76
CA VAL A 46 5.33 42.68 15.39
C VAL A 46 3.90 42.15 15.22
N ARG A 47 3.08 42.42 16.22
CA ARG A 47 1.63 42.26 16.19
C ARG A 47 1.03 43.38 15.35
N THR A 48 0.77 43.12 14.07
CA THR A 48 -0.10 43.97 13.24
C THR A 48 -1.44 43.28 13.03
N GLU A 49 -2.38 43.72 13.85
CA GLU A 49 -3.80 43.41 13.75
C GLU A 49 -4.39 44.04 12.49
N ILE A 50 -4.39 43.32 11.36
CA ILE A 50 -5.10 43.75 10.16
C ILE A 50 -6.54 43.26 10.24
N ARG A 51 -7.36 44.04 10.93
CA ARG A 51 -8.82 44.02 10.81
C ARG A 51 -9.20 44.79 9.55
N ARG A 52 -9.71 44.09 8.54
CA ARG A 52 -10.61 44.51 7.42
C ARG A 52 -10.51 43.39 6.38
N ARG A 53 -11.55 42.87 5.74
CA ARG A 53 -12.89 43.38 5.43
C ARG A 53 -13.72 42.16 5.04
N THR A 54 -14.95 42.10 5.51
CA THR A 54 -15.98 41.19 5.00
C THR A 54 -16.17 41.42 3.50
N SER A 55 -15.50 40.62 2.69
CA SER A 55 -15.77 40.50 1.26
C SER A 55 -16.99 39.58 1.12
N ARG A 56 -18.17 40.19 0.96
CA ARG A 56 -19.31 39.51 0.34
C ARG A 56 -18.83 39.01 -1.02
N ARG A 57 -18.64 37.70 -1.16
CA ARG A 57 -18.49 37.10 -2.49
C ARG A 57 -19.89 37.08 -3.14
N PRO A 58 -20.07 37.69 -4.32
CA PRO A 58 -21.31 37.57 -5.07
C PRO A 58 -21.53 36.10 -5.42
N ALA A 59 -22.80 35.68 -5.41
CA ALA A 59 -23.25 34.36 -5.84
C ALA A 59 -22.81 34.14 -7.29
N LEU A 60 -21.69 33.44 -7.48
CA LEU A 60 -21.36 32.87 -8.77
C LEU A 60 -22.24 31.64 -8.91
N SER A 61 -23.08 31.68 -9.94
CA SER A 61 -23.87 30.57 -10.44
C SER A 61 -22.92 29.47 -10.91
N ASP A 62 -22.46 28.66 -9.98
CA ASP A 62 -21.71 27.46 -10.30
C ASP A 62 -22.74 26.42 -10.72
N HIS A 63 -22.72 26.12 -12.02
CA HIS A 63 -23.26 24.86 -12.53
C HIS A 63 -22.78 23.76 -11.58
N CYS A 64 -23.71 23.15 -10.86
CA CYS A 64 -23.44 22.05 -9.96
C CYS A 64 -23.05 20.83 -10.81
N VAL A 65 -21.83 20.82 -11.33
CA VAL A 65 -21.12 19.58 -11.57
C VAL A 65 -21.10 18.95 -10.19
N CYS A 66 -21.85 17.86 -10.01
CA CYS A 66 -21.86 17.06 -8.80
C CYS A 66 -20.41 16.84 -8.36
N SER A 67 -19.94 17.69 -7.44
CA SER A 67 -18.68 17.53 -6.73
C SER A 67 -18.90 16.27 -5.90
N SER A 68 -18.62 15.12 -6.50
CA SER A 68 -18.57 13.86 -5.78
C SER A 68 -17.53 14.08 -4.69
N SER A 69 -17.99 14.13 -3.43
CA SER A 69 -17.07 14.39 -2.33
C SER A 69 -15.94 13.36 -2.40
N PRO A 70 -14.67 13.71 -2.12
CA PRO A 70 -13.55 12.77 -2.24
C PRO A 70 -13.80 11.45 -1.51
N ARG A 71 -14.59 11.48 -0.43
CA ARG A 71 -15.02 10.29 0.32
C ARG A 71 -15.92 9.33 -0.47
N MET A 72 -16.83 9.86 -1.29
CA MET A 72 -17.72 9.04 -2.10
C MET A 72 -16.95 8.33 -3.22
N MET A 73 -16.01 9.04 -3.87
CA MET A 73 -15.12 8.45 -4.88
C MET A 73 -14.29 7.31 -4.31
N ILE A 74 -13.71 7.49 -3.11
CA ILE A 74 -12.93 6.43 -2.44
C ILE A 74 -13.77 5.19 -2.17
N ARG A 75 -15.01 5.36 -1.72
CA ARG A 75 -15.90 4.22 -1.45
C ARG A 75 -16.27 3.47 -2.71
N ILE A 76 -16.59 4.18 -3.80
CA ILE A 76 -16.89 3.57 -5.10
C ILE A 76 -15.67 2.81 -5.61
N TYR A 77 -14.49 3.41 -5.56
CA TYR A 77 -13.25 2.78 -5.98
C TYR A 77 -12.96 1.51 -5.17
N LEU A 78 -13.00 1.58 -3.84
CA LEU A 78 -12.78 0.41 -2.99
C LEU A 78 -13.84 -0.68 -3.23
N PHE A 79 -15.09 -0.30 -3.53
CA PHE A 79 -16.15 -1.26 -3.86
C PHE A 79 -15.82 -2.00 -5.15
N LEU A 80 -15.48 -1.27 -6.21
CA LEU A 80 -15.11 -1.84 -7.50
C LEU A 80 -13.89 -2.74 -7.35
N MET A 81 -12.85 -2.30 -6.65
CA MET A 81 -11.65 -3.10 -6.39
C MET A 81 -11.97 -4.35 -5.58
N ALA A 82 -12.80 -4.25 -4.53
CA ALA A 82 -13.21 -5.41 -3.74
C ALA A 82 -13.98 -6.42 -4.60
N ALA A 83 -14.96 -5.95 -5.39
CA ALA A 83 -15.74 -6.80 -6.27
C ALA A 83 -14.88 -7.49 -7.32
N SER A 84 -13.99 -6.75 -8.00
CA SER A 84 -13.08 -7.29 -9.00
C SER A 84 -12.13 -8.34 -8.41
N PHE A 85 -11.50 -8.04 -7.27
CA PHE A 85 -10.58 -8.97 -6.63
C PHE A 85 -11.27 -10.21 -6.05
N LEU A 86 -12.48 -10.06 -5.50
CA LEU A 86 -13.25 -11.20 -5.04
C LEU A 86 -13.70 -12.09 -6.20
N ALA A 87 -14.24 -11.51 -7.27
CA ALA A 87 -14.65 -12.28 -8.45
C ALA A 87 -13.46 -13.00 -9.09
N PHE A 88 -12.35 -12.28 -9.29
CA PHE A 88 -11.12 -12.84 -9.86
C PHE A 88 -10.51 -13.92 -8.94
N GLY A 89 -10.46 -13.68 -7.64
CA GLY A 89 -9.92 -14.61 -6.66
C GLY A 89 -10.76 -15.89 -6.54
N ILE A 90 -12.09 -15.78 -6.52
CA ILE A 90 -12.99 -16.95 -6.54
C ILE A 90 -12.80 -17.76 -7.81
N TRP A 91 -12.77 -17.10 -8.98
CA TRP A 91 -12.57 -17.80 -10.24
C TRP A 91 -11.22 -18.53 -10.28
N SER A 92 -10.15 -17.87 -9.88
CA SER A 92 -8.80 -18.44 -9.82
C SER A 92 -8.66 -19.58 -8.82
N LEU A 93 -9.47 -19.59 -7.75
CA LEU A 93 -9.53 -20.72 -6.82
C LEU A 93 -10.28 -21.92 -7.38
N LEU A 94 -11.39 -21.70 -8.11
CA LEU A 94 -12.20 -22.80 -8.64
C LEU A 94 -11.52 -23.44 -9.85
N ASP A 95 -11.09 -22.61 -10.81
CA ASP A 95 -10.46 -23.01 -12.06
C ASP A 95 -9.24 -22.12 -12.38
N PRO A 96 -8.07 -22.40 -11.77
CA PRO A 96 -6.83 -21.66 -12.04
C PRO A 96 -6.35 -21.87 -13.49
N THR A 97 -6.63 -23.03 -14.07
CA THR A 97 -6.18 -23.39 -15.43
C THR A 97 -6.93 -22.62 -16.50
N GLY A 98 -8.26 -22.54 -16.41
CA GLY A 98 -9.07 -21.73 -17.31
C GLY A 98 -8.77 -20.24 -17.19
N MET A 99 -8.54 -19.75 -15.97
CA MET A 99 -8.10 -18.38 -15.74
C MET A 99 -6.76 -18.10 -16.44
N ALA A 100 -5.76 -18.96 -16.27
CA ALA A 100 -4.45 -18.75 -16.88
C ALA A 100 -4.50 -18.82 -18.40
N ALA A 101 -5.28 -19.76 -18.94
CA ALA A 101 -5.52 -19.88 -20.38
C ALA A 101 -6.14 -18.60 -20.97
N SER A 102 -7.01 -17.91 -20.23
CA SER A 102 -7.59 -16.63 -20.66
C SER A 102 -6.54 -15.51 -20.81
N LEU A 103 -5.45 -15.59 -20.05
CA LEU A 103 -4.30 -14.71 -20.12
C LEU A 103 -3.23 -15.18 -21.12
N GLY A 104 -3.45 -16.32 -21.79
CA GLY A 104 -2.49 -16.94 -22.69
C GLY A 104 -1.36 -17.68 -21.98
N VAL A 105 -1.53 -18.01 -20.70
CA VAL A 105 -0.53 -18.72 -19.88
C VAL A 105 -0.98 -20.16 -19.63
N THR A 106 -0.10 -21.12 -19.87
CA THR A 106 -0.34 -22.52 -19.54
C THR A 106 0.34 -22.84 -18.21
N ILE A 107 -0.45 -23.31 -17.24
CA ILE A 107 0.06 -23.79 -15.96
C ILE A 107 0.32 -25.30 -16.09
N GLY A 108 1.57 -25.71 -15.92
CA GLY A 108 1.98 -27.11 -15.97
C GLY A 108 2.20 -27.71 -14.58
N GLY A 109 1.92 -29.01 -14.45
CA GLY A 109 2.22 -29.80 -13.27
C GLY A 109 1.26 -29.58 -12.08
N GLU A 110 1.21 -30.56 -11.19
CA GLU A 110 0.35 -30.54 -10.00
C GLU A 110 0.70 -29.37 -9.07
N ASN A 111 2.01 -29.13 -8.88
CA ASN A 111 2.50 -28.00 -8.08
C ASN A 111 2.16 -26.64 -8.71
N GLY A 112 2.15 -26.53 -10.05
CA GLY A 112 1.80 -25.28 -10.71
C GLY A 112 0.35 -24.89 -10.45
N VAL A 113 -0.57 -25.86 -10.49
CA VAL A 113 -1.99 -25.64 -10.18
C VAL A 113 -2.18 -25.27 -8.71
N TYR A 114 -1.45 -25.93 -7.80
CA TYR A 114 -1.48 -25.63 -6.37
C TYR A 114 -1.01 -24.19 -6.08
N GLU A 115 0.14 -23.80 -6.62
CA GLU A 115 0.71 -22.45 -6.44
C GLU A 115 -0.19 -21.37 -7.06
N ALA A 116 -0.75 -21.64 -8.25
CA ALA A 116 -1.64 -20.70 -8.92
C ALA A 116 -2.90 -20.40 -8.10
N ARG A 117 -3.47 -21.41 -7.41
CA ARG A 117 -4.61 -21.19 -6.49
C ARG A 117 -4.21 -20.31 -5.30
N GLY A 118 -3.00 -20.48 -4.76
CA GLY A 118 -2.48 -19.65 -3.69
C GLY A 118 -2.28 -18.19 -4.11
N ILE A 119 -1.55 -17.98 -5.20
CA ILE A 119 -1.18 -16.65 -5.68
C ILE A 119 -2.37 -15.94 -6.32
N TYR A 120 -2.95 -16.48 -7.39
CA TYR A 120 -4.02 -15.80 -8.12
C TYR A 120 -5.35 -15.84 -7.37
N GLY A 121 -5.63 -16.92 -6.65
CA GLY A 121 -6.83 -17.07 -5.85
C GLY A 121 -6.72 -16.40 -4.48
N GLY A 122 -5.90 -16.98 -3.61
CA GLY A 122 -5.78 -16.59 -2.20
C GLY A 122 -5.35 -15.14 -1.99
N VAL A 123 -4.28 -14.68 -2.66
CA VAL A 123 -3.79 -13.30 -2.52
C VAL A 123 -4.83 -12.30 -3.04
N SER A 124 -5.47 -12.58 -4.18
CA SER A 124 -6.54 -11.74 -4.72
C SER A 124 -7.75 -11.68 -3.79
N LEU A 125 -8.17 -12.80 -3.20
CA LEU A 125 -9.23 -12.81 -2.19
C LEU A 125 -8.86 -11.98 -0.96
N GLY A 126 -7.63 -12.13 -0.45
CA GLY A 126 -7.12 -11.33 0.65
C GLY A 126 -7.15 -9.83 0.34
N ALA A 127 -6.73 -9.45 -0.88
CA ALA A 127 -6.80 -8.08 -1.38
C ALA A 127 -8.26 -7.56 -1.42
N GLY A 128 -9.19 -8.37 -1.92
CA GLY A 128 -10.61 -8.05 -1.98
C GLY A 128 -11.23 -7.86 -0.60
N LEU A 129 -10.91 -8.74 0.35
CA LEU A 129 -11.37 -8.63 1.74
C LEU A 129 -10.80 -7.39 2.44
N LEU A 130 -9.53 -7.06 2.20
CA LEU A 130 -8.92 -5.85 2.73
C LEU A 130 -9.60 -4.59 2.15
N ALA A 131 -9.87 -4.56 0.84
CA ALA A 131 -10.61 -3.48 0.20
C ALA A 131 -12.04 -3.34 0.78
N LEU A 132 -12.74 -4.46 0.97
CA LEU A 132 -14.05 -4.52 1.59
C LEU A 132 -14.03 -4.02 3.05
N SER A 133 -12.97 -4.33 3.79
CA SER A 133 -12.79 -3.82 5.15
C SER A 133 -12.70 -2.29 5.21
N GLY A 134 -12.16 -1.66 4.15
CA GLY A 134 -12.13 -0.21 3.98
C GLY A 134 -13.50 0.41 3.75
N LEU A 135 -14.47 -0.33 3.19
CA LEU A 135 -15.86 0.12 3.08
C LEU A 135 -16.56 0.12 4.43
N ILE A 136 -16.36 -0.95 5.20
CA ILE A 136 -17.05 -1.19 6.48
C ILE A 136 -16.46 -0.29 7.58
N ARG A 137 -15.12 -0.16 7.63
CA ARG A 137 -14.41 0.56 8.69
C ARG A 137 -13.62 1.74 8.13
N PRO A 138 -13.95 3.00 8.50
CA PRO A 138 -13.23 4.19 8.03
C PRO A 138 -11.72 4.18 8.33
N ARG A 139 -11.30 3.51 9.42
CA ARG A 139 -9.89 3.35 9.81
C ARG A 139 -9.09 2.46 8.84
N MET A 140 -9.76 1.54 8.14
CA MET A 140 -9.12 0.60 7.20
C MET A 140 -8.97 1.17 5.78
N VAL A 141 -9.57 2.33 5.49
CA VAL A 141 -9.48 2.98 4.17
C VAL A 141 -8.03 3.25 3.78
N ARG A 142 -7.24 3.84 4.68
CA ARG A 142 -5.84 4.19 4.40
C ARG A 142 -4.96 2.94 4.19
N PRO A 143 -5.02 1.91 5.04
CA PRO A 143 -4.36 0.63 4.77
C PRO A 143 -4.77 -0.01 3.44
N ALA A 144 -6.07 -0.03 3.12
CA ALA A 144 -6.56 -0.61 1.87
C ALA A 144 -6.03 0.13 0.64
N LEU A 145 -6.04 1.47 0.65
CA LEU A 145 -5.50 2.28 -0.45
C LEU A 145 -3.99 2.09 -0.62
N TRP A 146 -3.23 2.05 0.49
CA TRP A 146 -1.80 1.75 0.44
C TRP A 146 -1.55 0.38 -0.17
N PHE A 147 -2.27 -0.64 0.29
CA PHE A 147 -2.13 -1.99 -0.22
C PHE A 147 -2.43 -2.06 -1.73
N ILE A 148 -3.54 -1.48 -2.18
CA ILE A 148 -3.91 -1.48 -3.61
C ILE A 148 -2.84 -0.76 -4.44
N THR A 149 -2.31 0.36 -3.93
CA THR A 149 -1.24 1.12 -4.59
C THR A 149 0.03 0.29 -4.71
N THR A 150 0.47 -0.37 -3.63
CA THR A 150 1.67 -1.22 -3.66
C THR A 150 1.48 -2.46 -4.50
N TYR A 151 0.28 -3.06 -4.46
CA TYR A 151 -0.05 -4.25 -5.23
C TYR A 151 -0.01 -3.94 -6.73
N MET A 152 -0.76 -2.93 -7.18
CA MET A 152 -0.77 -2.53 -8.59
C MET A 152 0.58 -1.95 -9.04
N GLY A 153 1.27 -1.21 -8.17
CA GLY A 153 2.61 -0.70 -8.46
C GLY A 153 3.63 -1.82 -8.66
N GLY A 154 3.55 -2.88 -7.86
CA GLY A 154 4.37 -4.08 -8.02
C GLY A 154 4.12 -4.80 -9.36
N TYR A 155 2.85 -4.92 -9.78
CA TYR A 155 2.50 -5.45 -11.10
C TYR A 155 3.15 -4.62 -12.21
N MET A 156 2.96 -3.30 -12.20
CA MET A 156 3.55 -2.40 -13.20
C MET A 156 5.08 -2.49 -13.22
N PHE A 157 5.72 -2.57 -12.06
CA PHE A 157 7.16 -2.77 -11.97
C PHE A 157 7.60 -4.08 -12.65
N ALA A 158 6.91 -5.18 -12.37
CA ALA A 158 7.21 -6.47 -12.99
C ALA A 158 6.98 -6.44 -14.51
N ARG A 159 5.97 -5.69 -15.01
CA ARG A 159 5.76 -5.50 -16.46
C ARG A 159 6.90 -4.74 -17.11
N ILE A 160 7.36 -3.66 -16.49
CA ILE A 160 8.49 -2.88 -16.99
C ILE A 160 9.75 -3.75 -17.04
N ALA A 161 9.99 -4.57 -16.01
CA ALA A 161 11.09 -5.53 -16.01
C ALA A 161 10.98 -6.56 -17.15
N GLY A 162 9.79 -7.10 -17.42
CA GLY A 162 9.56 -8.00 -18.56
C GLY A 162 9.79 -7.32 -19.92
N LEU A 163 9.36 -6.08 -20.08
CA LEU A 163 9.63 -5.30 -21.29
C LEU A 163 11.14 -5.07 -21.50
N ILE A 164 11.88 -4.79 -20.42
CA ILE A 164 13.35 -4.65 -20.46
C ILE A 164 14.02 -5.99 -20.82
N ALA A 165 13.46 -7.12 -20.37
CA ALA A 165 13.93 -8.45 -20.72
C ALA A 165 13.65 -8.84 -22.18
N GLY A 166 12.85 -8.06 -22.91
CA GLY A 166 12.52 -8.28 -24.31
C GLY A 166 11.20 -9.02 -24.55
N ASP A 167 10.38 -9.22 -23.50
CA ASP A 167 9.07 -9.84 -23.64
C ASP A 167 8.08 -8.88 -24.35
N VAL A 168 7.54 -9.30 -25.49
CA VAL A 168 6.57 -8.50 -26.24
C VAL A 168 5.15 -8.92 -25.83
N PRO A 169 4.37 -8.05 -25.17
CA PRO A 169 3.00 -8.38 -24.78
C PRO A 169 2.09 -8.49 -26.00
N SER A 170 1.14 -9.42 -25.97
CA SER A 170 0.12 -9.53 -27.00
C SER A 170 -0.86 -8.33 -26.94
N SER A 171 -1.47 -7.97 -28.07
CA SER A 171 -2.34 -6.78 -28.15
C SER A 171 -3.54 -6.82 -27.20
N ARG A 172 -4.07 -8.01 -26.88
CA ARG A 172 -5.12 -8.18 -25.86
C ARG A 172 -4.62 -7.88 -24.45
N PHE A 173 -3.36 -8.19 -24.19
CA PHE A 173 -2.73 -7.98 -22.89
C PHE A 173 -2.44 -6.49 -22.62
N LEU A 174 -2.20 -5.70 -23.67
CA LEU A 174 -2.01 -4.24 -23.54
C LEU A 174 -3.23 -3.54 -22.95
N THR A 175 -4.45 -3.96 -23.31
CA THR A 175 -5.68 -3.41 -22.71
C THR A 175 -5.74 -3.71 -21.20
N PHE A 176 -5.32 -4.90 -20.80
CA PHE A 176 -5.25 -5.29 -19.39
C PHE A 176 -4.21 -4.45 -18.62
N VAL A 177 -3.04 -4.22 -19.21
CA VAL A 177 -2.01 -3.33 -18.64
C VAL A 177 -2.51 -1.88 -18.53
N GLY A 178 -3.26 -1.39 -19.52
CA GLY A 178 -3.89 -0.07 -19.46
C GLY A 178 -4.88 0.05 -18.30
N PHE A 179 -5.66 -1.01 -18.04
CA PHE A 179 -6.55 -1.08 -16.88
C PHE A 179 -5.76 -1.10 -15.55
N GLU A 180 -4.72 -1.94 -15.43
CA GLU A 180 -3.85 -1.98 -14.26
C GLU A 180 -3.24 -0.59 -13.95
N MET A 181 -2.75 0.10 -14.99
CA MET A 181 -2.19 1.45 -14.88
C MET A 181 -3.25 2.48 -14.44
N GLY A 182 -4.45 2.42 -15.02
CA GLY A 182 -5.55 3.30 -14.64
C GLY A 182 -5.95 3.11 -13.17
N CYS A 183 -6.08 1.86 -12.72
CA CYS A 183 -6.34 1.53 -11.32
C CYS A 183 -5.26 2.06 -10.38
N LEU A 184 -3.98 1.98 -10.77
CA LEU A 184 -2.86 2.50 -9.98
C LEU A 184 -2.91 4.03 -9.86
N VAL A 185 -3.11 4.75 -10.97
CA VAL A 185 -3.20 6.21 -10.96
C VAL A 185 -4.35 6.68 -10.07
N ILE A 186 -5.53 6.05 -10.21
CA ILE A 186 -6.69 6.37 -9.38
C ILE A 186 -6.37 6.10 -7.90
N ALA A 187 -5.72 4.97 -7.57
CA ALA A 187 -5.33 4.67 -6.19
C ALA A 187 -4.44 5.78 -5.58
N ILE A 188 -3.42 6.23 -6.32
CA ILE A 188 -2.48 7.27 -5.88
C ILE A 188 -3.20 8.61 -5.68
N VAL A 189 -4.05 9.01 -6.63
CA VAL A 189 -4.84 10.24 -6.54
C VAL A 189 -5.77 10.19 -5.33
N LEU A 190 -6.45 9.07 -5.10
CA LEU A 190 -7.33 8.90 -3.96
C LEU A 190 -6.58 8.86 -2.64
N LEU A 191 -5.39 8.25 -2.61
CA LEU A 191 -4.54 8.18 -1.42
C LEU A 191 -4.00 9.56 -1.02
N THR A 192 -3.61 10.39 -2.00
CA THR A 192 -3.17 11.77 -1.76
C THR A 192 -4.32 12.70 -1.38
N ALA A 193 -5.52 12.48 -1.92
CA ALA A 193 -6.73 13.22 -1.56
C ALA A 193 -7.32 12.81 -0.20
N TYR A 194 -7.01 11.61 0.29
CA TYR A 194 -7.56 11.10 1.54
C TYR A 194 -7.02 11.84 2.76
N ARG A 195 -7.90 12.51 3.49
CA ARG A 195 -7.60 13.10 4.80
C ARG A 195 -8.29 12.32 5.92
N PRO A 196 -7.52 11.67 6.82
CA PRO A 196 -8.10 10.98 7.97
C PRO A 196 -8.82 12.00 8.87
N LYS A 197 -9.94 11.58 9.47
CA LYS A 197 -10.63 12.31 10.52
C LYS A 197 -10.08 11.92 11.88
#